data_AF-A0A6A5VNW7-F1
#
_entry.id   AF-A0A6A5VNW7-F1
#
_cell.length_a   1.000
_cell.length_b   1.000
_cell.length_c   1.000
_cell.angle_alpha   90.00
_cell.angle_beta   90.00
_cell.angle_gamma   90.00
#
_symmetry.space_group_name_H-M   'P 1'
#
loop_
_entity.id
_entity.type
_entity.pdbx_description
1 polymer ?
#
loop_
_entity_poly.entity_id
_entity_poly.type
_entity_poly.pdbx_seq_one_letter_code
_entity_poly.pdbx_strand_id
1 'polypeptide(L)'
;MASKFAEPTIEKLAAAKRISGPFSQFEDSVIFEYLEPPASLNATVLIRATYVNPAVKQMNKSERKHPQSPPLHLHFDQWESFAVASGKVCTIETYEAKDLVHVKEDGVHRVPPWVPHTFYPCADATEDTTFYMWAHPEAVPEPMDRLFFQTLLGLVSDIHEKKAPMSVLQIMTTQHASATAIVMFPRAWWLGPLRWWIPWTFQSLAATIGTWLGYKALIERYVSAEEWDSYAHSKRS
;
A
#
# COMPACT_ATOMS: atom_id res chain seq x y z
N MET A 1 -5.06 9.67 21.95
CA MET A 1 -6.40 10.26 21.73
C MET A 1 -7.00 9.56 20.52
N ALA A 2 -8.10 8.83 20.67
CA ALA A 2 -8.81 8.27 19.51
C ALA A 2 -9.35 9.44 18.68
N SER A 3 -8.96 9.54 17.41
CA SER A 3 -9.43 10.62 16.56
C SER A 3 -10.93 10.44 16.29
N LYS A 4 -11.68 11.54 16.45
CA LYS A 4 -13.11 11.63 16.12
C LYS A 4 -13.33 11.67 14.60
N PHE A 5 -12.83 10.69 13.86
CA PHE A 5 -13.19 10.56 12.45
C PHE A 5 -14.50 9.79 12.38
N ALA A 6 -15.52 10.39 11.75
CA ALA A 6 -16.76 9.68 11.45
C ALA A 6 -16.41 8.45 10.61
N GLU A 7 -16.88 7.27 11.02
CA GLU A 7 -16.62 6.05 10.26
C GLU A 7 -17.32 6.13 8.90
N PRO A 8 -16.59 5.99 7.79
CA PRO A 8 -17.22 5.95 6.49
C PRO A 8 -18.06 4.68 6.34
N THR A 9 -19.21 4.79 5.69
CA THR A 9 -19.95 3.60 5.24
C THR A 9 -19.40 3.12 3.90
N ILE A 10 -19.57 1.84 3.60
CA ILE A 10 -19.19 1.25 2.31
C ILE A 10 -19.90 1.97 1.15
N GLU A 11 -21.15 2.38 1.32
CA GLU A 11 -21.92 3.11 0.30
C GLU A 11 -21.26 4.46 -0.02
N LYS A 12 -20.78 5.17 1.01
CA LYS A 12 -20.08 6.44 0.82
C LYS A 12 -18.75 6.26 0.11
N LEU A 13 -17.98 5.22 0.45
CA LEU A 13 -16.73 4.89 -0.21
C LEU A 13 -16.97 4.47 -1.67
N ALA A 14 -18.02 3.68 -1.93
CA ALA A 14 -18.41 3.23 -3.26
C ALA A 14 -18.91 4.36 -4.16
N ALA A 15 -19.53 5.39 -3.59
CA ALA A 15 -19.99 6.58 -4.30
C ALA A 15 -18.85 7.56 -4.66
N ALA A 16 -17.64 7.37 -4.13
CA ALA A 16 -16.51 8.24 -4.44
C ALA A 16 -16.15 8.18 -5.94
N LYS A 17 -15.88 9.34 -6.52
CA LYS A 17 -15.55 9.47 -7.94
C LYS A 17 -14.22 8.77 -8.22
N ARG A 18 -14.19 7.88 -9.22
CA ARG A 18 -12.92 7.34 -9.72
C ARG A 18 -12.13 8.42 -10.44
N ILE A 19 -10.89 8.62 -10.03
CA ILE A 19 -9.96 9.60 -10.61
C ILE A 19 -8.84 8.94 -11.42
N SER A 20 -8.56 7.66 -11.19
CA SER A 20 -7.56 6.89 -11.95
C SER A 20 -7.84 5.39 -11.89
N GLY A 21 -7.34 4.64 -12.88
CA GLY A 21 -7.63 3.22 -13.08
C GLY A 21 -8.95 2.96 -13.85
N PRO A 22 -9.36 1.69 -14.00
CA PRO A 22 -8.81 0.51 -13.36
C PRO A 22 -7.44 0.09 -13.92
N PHE A 23 -6.56 -0.37 -13.03
CA PHE A 23 -5.30 -1.01 -13.39
C PHE A 23 -5.38 -2.49 -13.04
N SER A 24 -5.41 -3.35 -14.05
CA SER A 24 -5.24 -4.79 -13.88
C SER A 24 -3.76 -5.08 -13.71
N GLN A 25 -3.39 -5.61 -12.55
CA GLN A 25 -2.01 -5.81 -12.12
C GLN A 25 -1.84 -7.21 -11.54
N PHE A 26 -0.59 -7.68 -11.55
CA PHE A 26 -0.19 -9.00 -11.12
C PHE A 26 -0.96 -10.06 -11.90
N GLU A 27 -0.68 -10.22 -13.19
CA GLU A 27 -1.33 -11.26 -14.03
C GLU A 27 -2.87 -11.26 -13.91
N ASP A 28 -3.47 -10.07 -13.89
CA ASP A 28 -4.92 -9.83 -13.75
C ASP A 28 -5.56 -10.33 -12.43
N SER A 29 -4.76 -10.62 -11.39
CA SER A 29 -5.32 -11.04 -10.10
C SER A 29 -5.78 -9.91 -9.20
N VAL A 30 -5.30 -8.70 -9.42
CA VAL A 30 -5.68 -7.54 -8.62
C VAL A 30 -6.03 -6.37 -9.53
N ILE A 31 -7.17 -5.75 -9.26
CA ILE A 31 -7.58 -4.51 -9.90
C ILE A 31 -7.48 -3.39 -8.87
N PHE A 32 -6.74 -2.33 -9.22
CA PHE A 32 -6.70 -1.09 -8.43
C PHE A 32 -7.44 0.03 -9.15
N GLU A 33 -8.34 0.69 -8.41
CA GLU A 33 -8.99 1.93 -8.81
C GLU A 33 -8.73 2.97 -7.72
N TYR A 34 -8.31 4.17 -8.13
CA TYR A 34 -8.07 5.27 -7.22
C TYR A 34 -9.25 6.22 -7.27
N LEU A 35 -9.80 6.52 -6.10
CA LEU A 35 -10.98 7.32 -5.92
C LEU A 35 -10.61 8.65 -5.26
N GLU A 36 -11.39 9.68 -5.53
CA GLU A 36 -11.31 10.95 -4.82
C GLU A 36 -11.72 10.73 -3.36
N PRO A 37 -10.81 10.92 -2.37
CA PRO A 37 -11.15 10.72 -0.98
C PRO A 37 -12.22 11.72 -0.55
N PRO A 38 -13.36 11.29 0.04
CA PRO A 38 -14.28 12.23 0.64
C PRO A 38 -13.56 13.08 1.70
N ALA A 39 -13.75 14.40 1.69
CA ALA A 39 -13.08 15.32 2.63
C ALA A 39 -13.22 14.92 4.12
N SER A 40 -14.31 14.23 4.48
CA SER A 40 -14.51 13.69 5.83
C SER A 40 -13.52 12.61 6.26
N LEU A 41 -12.83 11.95 5.32
CA LEU A 41 -11.81 10.94 5.61
C LEU A 41 -10.48 11.55 6.05
N ASN A 42 -10.20 12.81 5.66
CA ASN A 42 -8.89 13.43 5.84
C ASN A 42 -7.78 12.51 5.33
N ALA A 43 -7.90 12.07 4.07
CA ALA A 43 -7.10 10.98 3.52
C ALA A 43 -6.33 11.41 2.28
N THR A 44 -5.05 11.02 2.21
CA THR A 44 -4.15 11.32 1.07
C THR A 44 -4.46 10.47 -0.16
N VAL A 45 -5.15 9.35 0.03
CA VAL A 45 -5.51 8.41 -1.02
C VAL A 45 -6.75 7.62 -0.59
N LEU A 46 -7.56 7.22 -1.56
CA LEU A 46 -8.59 6.20 -1.40
C LEU A 46 -8.45 5.22 -2.57
N ILE A 47 -8.23 3.94 -2.25
CA ILE A 47 -8.04 2.87 -3.22
C ILE A 47 -9.19 1.89 -3.06
N ARG A 48 -9.88 1.57 -4.16
CA ARG A 48 -10.69 0.36 -4.27
C ARG A 48 -9.82 -0.72 -4.88
N ALA A 49 -9.57 -1.77 -4.12
CA ALA A 49 -8.82 -2.94 -4.55
C ALA A 49 -9.76 -4.13 -4.71
N THR A 50 -9.63 -4.87 -5.80
CA THR A 50 -10.38 -6.10 -6.07
C THR A 50 -9.44 -7.25 -6.31
N TYR A 51 -9.49 -8.27 -5.47
CA TYR A 51 -8.84 -9.56 -5.70
C TYR A 51 -9.74 -10.44 -6.56
N VAL A 52 -9.27 -10.81 -7.75
CA VAL A 52 -10.07 -11.44 -8.80
C VAL A 52 -9.86 -12.95 -8.81
N ASN A 53 -10.93 -13.71 -8.65
CA ASN A 53 -10.93 -15.15 -8.79
C ASN A 53 -11.17 -15.58 -10.26
N PRO A 54 -10.56 -16.70 -10.71
CA PRO A 54 -9.65 -17.57 -9.97
C PRO A 54 -8.18 -17.12 -10.00
N ALA A 55 -7.84 -16.03 -10.70
CA ALA A 55 -6.46 -15.58 -10.94
C ALA A 55 -5.67 -15.40 -9.63
N VAL A 56 -6.25 -14.71 -8.64
CA VAL A 56 -5.63 -14.48 -7.33
C VAL A 56 -5.30 -15.78 -6.59
N LYS A 57 -6.16 -16.79 -6.73
CA LYS A 57 -5.95 -18.10 -6.11
C LYS A 57 -4.83 -18.87 -6.80
N GLN A 58 -4.75 -18.79 -8.13
CA GLN A 58 -3.66 -19.41 -8.89
C GLN A 58 -2.30 -18.83 -8.53
N MET A 59 -2.25 -17.55 -8.14
CA MET A 59 -1.03 -16.88 -7.71
C MET A 59 -0.72 -16.98 -6.23
N ASN A 60 -1.73 -17.00 -5.35
CA ASN A 60 -1.53 -17.20 -3.91
C ASN A 60 -1.33 -18.69 -3.56
N LYS A 61 -0.38 -19.36 -4.24
CA LYS A 61 -0.15 -20.82 -4.17
C LYS A 61 0.20 -21.33 -2.78
N SER A 62 0.70 -20.47 -1.89
CA SER A 62 1.02 -20.82 -0.51
C SER A 62 0.51 -19.75 0.44
N GLU A 63 -0.81 -19.69 0.60
CA GLU A 63 -1.66 -18.97 1.59
C GLU A 63 -1.37 -17.52 1.98
N ARG A 64 -0.20 -16.95 1.68
CA ARG A 64 0.36 -15.68 2.19
C ARG A 64 1.47 -15.13 1.30
N LYS A 65 1.56 -15.58 0.04
CA LYS A 65 2.68 -15.24 -0.86
C LYS A 65 2.21 -14.62 -2.17
N HIS A 66 1.04 -13.99 -2.16
CA HIS A 66 0.61 -13.23 -3.31
C HIS A 66 1.61 -12.10 -3.59
N PRO A 67 2.11 -11.93 -4.82
CA PRO A 67 3.17 -10.95 -5.14
C PRO A 67 2.82 -9.49 -4.85
N GLN A 68 1.53 -9.16 -4.85
CA GLN A 68 1.03 -7.83 -4.45
C GLN A 68 1.20 -7.54 -2.96
N SER A 69 1.19 -8.58 -2.11
CA SER A 69 1.18 -8.40 -0.67
C SER A 69 2.50 -7.78 -0.22
N PRO A 70 2.48 -6.60 0.43
CA PRO A 70 3.71 -5.99 0.89
C PRO A 70 4.37 -6.88 1.94
N PRO A 71 5.71 -6.85 2.08
CA PRO A 71 6.36 -7.41 3.26
C PRO A 71 5.74 -6.84 4.54
N LEU A 72 5.90 -7.52 5.68
CA LEU A 72 5.50 -6.95 6.96
C LEU A 72 6.19 -5.60 7.15
N HIS A 73 5.42 -4.53 7.33
CA HIS A 73 5.92 -3.17 7.36
C HIS A 73 5.14 -2.32 8.37
N LEU A 74 5.63 -1.11 8.64
CA LEU A 74 4.94 -0.11 9.46
C LEU A 74 5.12 1.28 8.85
N HIS A 75 4.20 2.17 9.17
CA HIS A 75 4.27 3.59 8.82
C HIS A 75 4.59 4.43 10.06
N PHE A 76 5.36 5.50 9.90
CA PHE A 76 5.73 6.36 11.02
C PHE A 76 4.70 7.44 11.33
N ASP A 77 4.03 7.97 10.29
CA ASP A 77 3.25 9.21 10.40
C ASP A 77 1.76 9.04 10.07
N GLN A 78 1.40 8.04 9.27
CA GLN A 78 0.03 7.83 8.82
C GLN A 78 -0.55 6.51 9.33
N TRP A 79 -1.85 6.56 9.58
CA TRP A 79 -2.69 5.38 9.67
C TRP A 79 -2.92 4.82 8.27
N GLU A 80 -2.96 3.50 8.17
CA GLU A 80 -3.59 2.82 7.04
C GLU A 80 -4.90 2.23 7.55
N SER A 81 -5.99 2.41 6.82
CA SER A 81 -7.30 1.90 7.21
C SER A 81 -7.97 1.27 6.02
N PHE A 82 -8.75 0.22 6.27
CA PHE A 82 -9.49 -0.44 5.22
C PHE A 82 -10.86 -0.94 5.69
N ALA A 83 -11.75 -1.16 4.73
CA ALA A 83 -13.07 -1.74 4.96
C ALA A 83 -13.41 -2.69 3.82
N VAL A 84 -13.85 -3.91 4.17
CA VAL A 84 -14.22 -4.94 3.19
C VAL A 84 -15.65 -4.68 2.70
N ALA A 85 -15.83 -4.66 1.39
CA ALA A 85 -17.13 -4.47 0.75
C ALA A 85 -17.80 -5.80 0.37
N SER A 86 -16.99 -6.77 -0.08
CA SER A 86 -17.39 -8.15 -0.41
C SER A 86 -16.20 -9.09 -0.26
N GLY A 87 -16.46 -10.40 -0.06
CA GLY A 87 -15.42 -11.39 0.14
C GLY A 87 -14.69 -11.22 1.49
N LYS A 88 -13.38 -11.47 1.49
CA LYS A 88 -12.51 -11.39 2.68
C LYS A 88 -11.07 -11.05 2.37
N VAL A 89 -10.45 -10.27 3.26
CA VAL A 89 -9.02 -9.90 3.24
C VAL A 89 -8.36 -10.46 4.49
N CYS A 90 -7.13 -10.95 4.35
CA CYS A 90 -6.36 -11.48 5.46
C CYS A 90 -5.23 -10.52 5.81
N THR A 91 -4.92 -10.36 7.10
CA THR A 91 -3.77 -9.58 7.56
C THR A 91 -2.87 -10.37 8.49
N ILE A 92 -1.59 -10.00 8.53
CA ILE A 92 -0.71 -10.30 9.66
C ILE A 92 -0.39 -8.98 10.34
N GLU A 93 -0.64 -8.90 11.65
CA GLU A 93 -0.44 -7.67 12.41
C GLU A 93 0.39 -7.86 13.68
N THR A 94 0.95 -6.75 14.14
CA THR A 94 1.76 -6.63 15.36
C THR A 94 3.11 -7.35 15.29
N TYR A 95 3.96 -7.11 16.29
CA TYR A 95 5.22 -7.84 16.46
C TYR A 95 5.02 -9.32 16.82
N GLU A 96 3.82 -9.73 17.24
CA GLU A 96 3.49 -11.13 17.50
C GLU A 96 3.14 -11.89 16.20
N ALA A 97 2.99 -11.18 15.08
CA ALA A 97 2.56 -11.70 13.80
C ALA A 97 1.24 -12.49 13.94
N LYS A 98 0.18 -11.77 14.35
CA LYS A 98 -1.18 -12.30 14.50
C LYS A 98 -1.86 -12.34 13.16
N ASP A 99 -2.38 -13.51 12.79
CA ASP A 99 -3.23 -13.67 11.62
C ASP A 99 -4.66 -13.24 11.92
N LEU A 100 -5.22 -12.39 11.05
CA LEU A 100 -6.59 -11.91 11.14
C LEU A 100 -7.28 -12.09 9.78
N VAL A 101 -8.60 -12.31 9.81
CA VAL A 101 -9.47 -12.35 8.64
C VAL A 101 -10.50 -11.24 8.83
N HIS A 102 -10.68 -10.44 7.79
CA HIS A 102 -11.60 -9.30 7.78
C HIS A 102 -12.70 -9.53 6.76
N VAL A 103 -13.94 -9.34 7.19
CA VAL A 103 -15.16 -9.39 6.37
C VAL A 103 -15.93 -8.09 6.48
N LYS A 104 -17.00 -7.94 5.69
CA LYS A 104 -17.79 -6.70 5.63
C LYS A 104 -18.36 -6.31 7.00
N GLU A 105 -18.78 -7.28 7.78
CA GLU A 105 -19.45 -7.12 9.08
C GLU A 105 -18.51 -6.55 10.15
N ASP A 106 -17.19 -6.67 9.98
CA ASP A 106 -16.19 -6.14 10.91
C ASP A 106 -16.07 -4.60 10.83
N GLY A 107 -16.61 -3.99 9.77
CA GLY A 107 -16.57 -2.55 9.56
C GLY A 107 -15.18 -2.04 9.16
N VAL A 108 -14.79 -0.90 9.73
CA VAL A 108 -13.51 -0.25 9.40
C VAL A 108 -12.40 -0.81 10.28
N HIS A 109 -11.42 -1.47 9.66
CA HIS A 109 -10.17 -1.82 10.31
C HIS A 109 -9.17 -0.67 10.22
N ARG A 110 -8.43 -0.42 11.31
CA ARG A 110 -7.49 0.69 11.43
C ARG A 110 -6.15 0.22 11.93
N VAL A 111 -5.11 0.46 11.15
CA VAL A 111 -3.74 0.20 11.54
C VAL A 111 -3.07 1.54 11.90
N PRO A 112 -2.74 1.77 13.18
CA PRO A 112 -2.07 3.00 13.57
C PRO A 112 -0.61 3.04 13.12
N PRO A 113 -0.01 4.24 13.11
CA PRO A 113 1.43 4.37 13.02
C PRO A 113 2.16 3.45 14.00
N TRP A 114 3.33 2.97 13.61
CA TRP A 114 4.20 2.08 14.38
C TRP A 114 3.67 0.66 14.63
N VAL A 115 2.53 0.28 14.05
CA VAL A 115 2.03 -1.11 14.11
C VAL A 115 2.48 -1.88 12.87
N PRO A 116 3.26 -2.96 13.04
CA PRO A 116 3.58 -3.86 11.94
C PRO A 116 2.33 -4.47 11.33
N HIS A 117 2.22 -4.45 10.01
CA HIS A 117 1.11 -5.06 9.27
C HIS A 117 1.52 -5.48 7.86
N THR A 118 0.73 -6.39 7.30
CA THR A 118 0.66 -6.72 5.87
C THR A 118 -0.72 -7.27 5.60
N PHE A 119 -1.23 -7.07 4.39
CA PHE A 119 -2.50 -7.60 3.94
C PHE A 119 -2.32 -8.43 2.65
N TYR A 120 -3.16 -9.45 2.52
CA TYR A 120 -3.08 -10.43 1.44
C TYR A 120 -4.45 -11.03 1.13
N PRO A 121 -4.67 -11.54 -0.09
CA PRO A 121 -5.88 -12.29 -0.41
C PRO A 121 -5.95 -13.56 0.44
N CYS A 122 -7.08 -13.79 1.12
CA CYS A 122 -7.29 -15.04 1.84
C CYS A 122 -7.35 -16.22 0.86
N ALA A 123 -6.58 -17.28 1.11
CA ALA A 123 -6.50 -18.41 0.19
C ALA A 123 -7.78 -19.25 0.11
N ASP A 124 -8.63 -19.17 1.12
CA ASP A 124 -9.94 -19.81 1.20
C ASP A 124 -11.08 -18.90 0.70
N ALA A 125 -10.78 -17.76 0.08
CA ALA A 125 -11.77 -16.95 -0.62
C ALA A 125 -12.33 -17.71 -1.83
N THR A 126 -13.65 -17.75 -1.95
CA THR A 126 -14.39 -18.46 -3.01
C THR A 126 -14.99 -17.52 -4.06
N GLU A 127 -14.94 -16.23 -3.80
CA GLU A 127 -15.50 -15.16 -4.63
C GLU A 127 -14.52 -13.98 -4.66
N ASP A 128 -14.74 -13.04 -5.58
CA ASP A 128 -13.95 -11.81 -5.65
C ASP A 128 -14.06 -11.01 -4.35
N THR A 129 -12.90 -10.60 -3.82
CA THR A 129 -12.85 -9.73 -2.64
C THR A 129 -12.68 -8.30 -3.10
N THR A 130 -13.62 -7.43 -2.75
CA THR A 130 -13.50 -5.98 -2.93
C THR A 130 -13.34 -5.30 -1.58
N PHE A 131 -12.34 -4.44 -1.45
CA PHE A 131 -12.14 -3.64 -0.24
C PHE A 131 -11.65 -2.23 -0.59
N TYR A 132 -11.89 -1.30 0.34
CA TYR A 132 -11.43 0.07 0.26
C TYR A 132 -10.29 0.28 1.24
N MET A 133 -9.24 0.96 0.82
CA MET A 133 -8.07 1.26 1.65
C MET A 133 -7.71 2.74 1.52
N TRP A 134 -7.33 3.39 2.61
CA TRP A 134 -6.93 4.79 2.62
C TRP A 134 -5.87 5.07 3.68
N ALA A 135 -5.04 6.08 3.41
CA ALA A 135 -4.04 6.59 4.33
C ALA A 135 -4.45 7.96 4.88
N HIS A 136 -4.27 8.19 6.18
CA HIS A 136 -4.65 9.44 6.86
C HIS A 136 -3.74 9.75 8.06
N PRO A 137 -3.56 11.00 8.49
CA PRO A 137 -4.14 12.25 7.98
C PRO A 137 -3.44 12.77 6.70
N GLU A 138 -4.00 13.81 6.07
CA GLU A 138 -3.40 14.48 4.90
C GLU A 138 -2.13 15.28 5.21
N ALA A 139 -2.11 15.94 6.37
CA ALA A 139 -1.04 16.87 6.75
C ALA A 139 0.17 16.15 7.37
N VAL A 140 0.88 15.36 6.56
CA VAL A 140 2.15 14.71 6.94
C VAL A 140 3.29 15.09 6.00
N PRO A 141 4.57 15.02 6.43
CA PRO A 141 5.71 15.39 5.59
C PRO A 141 5.88 14.50 4.35
N GLU A 142 5.65 13.19 4.49
CA GLU A 142 5.86 12.17 3.45
C GLU A 142 4.58 11.36 3.25
N PRO A 143 3.55 11.93 2.58
CA PRO A 143 2.26 11.29 2.45
C PRO A 143 2.28 10.07 1.53
N MET A 144 1.63 8.99 1.96
CA MET A 144 1.21 7.88 1.12
C MET A 144 0.03 8.32 0.25
N ASP A 145 0.34 9.07 -0.81
CA ASP A 145 -0.65 9.54 -1.75
C ASP A 145 -0.92 8.54 -2.88
N ARG A 146 -1.84 8.91 -3.77
CA ARG A 146 -2.17 8.11 -4.95
C ARG A 146 -0.95 7.85 -5.85
N LEU A 147 -0.11 8.87 -6.10
CA LEU A 147 0.99 8.75 -7.06
C LEU A 147 2.08 7.80 -6.53
N PHE A 148 2.33 7.83 -5.22
CA PHE A 148 3.15 6.86 -4.52
C PHE A 148 2.62 5.44 -4.74
N PHE A 149 1.35 5.15 -4.42
CA PHE A 149 0.79 3.82 -4.58
C PHE A 149 0.76 3.36 -6.04
N GLN A 150 0.38 4.24 -6.98
CA GLN A 150 0.40 3.93 -8.42
C GLN A 150 1.80 3.55 -8.89
N THR A 151 2.81 4.33 -8.49
CA THR A 151 4.19 4.07 -8.87
C THR A 151 4.70 2.78 -8.26
N LEU A 152 4.49 2.57 -6.96
CA LEU A 152 5.00 1.41 -6.25
C LEU A 152 4.33 0.11 -6.75
N LEU A 153 2.99 0.08 -6.77
CA LEU A 153 2.25 -1.12 -7.19
C LEU A 153 2.47 -1.41 -8.68
N GLY A 154 2.49 -0.39 -9.53
CA GLY A 154 2.84 -0.53 -10.95
C GLY A 154 4.24 -1.10 -11.16
N LEU A 155 5.25 -0.56 -10.46
CA LEU A 155 6.62 -1.07 -10.53
C LEU A 155 6.73 -2.53 -10.07
N VAL A 156 6.14 -2.87 -8.93
CA VAL A 156 6.22 -4.24 -8.38
C VAL A 156 5.46 -5.22 -9.29
N SER A 157 4.31 -4.82 -9.84
CA SER A 157 3.56 -5.61 -10.83
C SER A 157 4.40 -5.86 -12.09
N ASP A 158 5.02 -4.83 -12.66
CA ASP A 158 5.82 -4.98 -13.88
C ASP A 158 7.10 -5.80 -13.65
N ILE A 159 7.71 -5.71 -12.46
CA ILE A 159 8.81 -6.60 -12.08
C ILE A 159 8.34 -8.04 -12.00
N HIS A 160 7.20 -8.29 -11.34
CA HIS A 160 6.62 -9.62 -11.21
C HIS A 160 6.31 -10.24 -12.59
N GLU A 161 5.68 -9.47 -13.45
CA GLU A 161 5.29 -9.87 -14.81
C GLU A 161 6.44 -9.82 -15.83
N LYS A 162 7.66 -9.53 -15.38
CA LYS A 162 8.88 -9.45 -16.21
C LYS A 162 8.82 -8.38 -17.32
N LYS A 163 7.97 -7.37 -17.14
CA LYS A 163 7.87 -6.16 -17.98
C LYS A 163 8.89 -5.09 -17.59
N ALA A 164 9.50 -5.21 -16.41
CA ALA A 164 10.60 -4.37 -15.94
C ALA A 164 11.64 -5.23 -15.18
N PRO A 165 12.94 -4.88 -15.25
CA PRO A 165 13.95 -5.51 -14.41
C PRO A 165 13.82 -5.04 -12.95
N MET A 166 14.17 -5.91 -12.01
CA MET A 166 14.26 -5.52 -10.60
C MET A 166 15.45 -4.58 -10.38
N SER A 167 15.19 -3.41 -9.80
CA SER A 167 16.22 -2.47 -9.34
C SER A 167 16.01 -2.16 -7.87
N VAL A 168 16.92 -2.65 -7.01
CA VAL A 168 16.86 -2.39 -5.56
C VAL A 168 16.89 -0.88 -5.29
N LEU A 169 17.72 -0.12 -6.01
CA LEU A 169 17.82 1.32 -5.82
C LEU A 169 16.51 2.03 -6.18
N GLN A 170 15.85 1.66 -7.29
CA GLN A 170 14.55 2.25 -7.65
C GLN A 170 13.47 1.87 -6.63
N ILE A 171 13.41 0.61 -6.20
CA ILE A 171 12.42 0.16 -5.20
C ILE A 171 12.63 0.94 -3.89
N MET A 172 13.87 1.01 -3.38
CA MET A 172 14.17 1.73 -2.15
C MET A 172 13.90 3.24 -2.27
N THR A 173 14.22 3.86 -3.42
CA THR A 173 13.92 5.28 -3.68
C THR A 173 12.42 5.55 -3.68
N THR A 174 11.64 4.66 -4.29
CA THR A 174 10.17 4.76 -4.32
C THR A 174 9.58 4.56 -2.92
N GLN A 175 9.98 3.50 -2.22
CA GLN A 175 9.45 3.14 -0.91
C GLN A 175 9.86 4.11 0.20
N HIS A 176 11.06 4.71 0.12
CA HIS A 176 11.51 5.69 1.11
C HIS A 176 10.68 6.97 1.11
N ALA A 177 9.96 7.27 0.03
CA ALA A 177 9.13 8.46 -0.08
C ALA A 177 7.87 8.45 0.80
N SER A 178 7.60 7.39 1.55
CA SER A 178 6.35 7.20 2.29
C SER A 178 6.51 6.97 3.80
N ALA A 179 7.59 7.42 4.44
CA ALA A 179 7.83 7.22 5.89
C ALA A 179 7.51 5.78 6.37
N THR A 180 7.87 4.78 5.57
CA THR A 180 7.48 3.37 5.74
C THR A 180 8.70 2.47 5.86
N ALA A 181 8.74 1.63 6.88
CA ALA A 181 9.83 0.69 7.13
C ALA A 181 9.35 -0.77 7.10
N ILE A 182 10.15 -1.64 6.50
CA ILE A 182 9.99 -3.09 6.63
C ILE A 182 10.29 -3.51 8.07
N VAL A 183 9.60 -4.51 8.56
CA VAL A 183 9.84 -5.13 9.87
C VAL A 183 10.44 -6.52 9.67
N MET A 184 11.69 -6.68 10.06
CA MET A 184 12.38 -7.96 10.07
C MET A 184 12.28 -8.64 11.43
N PHE A 185 12.17 -9.97 11.43
CA PHE A 185 12.13 -10.81 12.64
C PHE A 185 11.14 -10.29 13.71
N PRO A 186 9.83 -10.14 13.38
CA PRO A 186 8.88 -9.45 14.25
C PRO A 186 8.84 -10.04 15.67
N ARG A 187 8.95 -11.37 15.80
CA ARG A 187 8.90 -12.10 17.07
C ARG A 187 10.19 -12.09 17.88
N ALA A 188 11.30 -11.60 17.33
CA ALA A 188 12.57 -11.45 18.04
C ALA A 188 12.53 -10.19 18.93
N TRP A 189 11.70 -10.22 19.98
CA TRP A 189 11.43 -9.08 20.85
C TRP A 189 12.69 -8.43 21.44
N TRP A 190 13.73 -9.23 21.69
CA TRP A 190 15.02 -8.80 22.24
C TRP A 190 15.80 -7.86 21.30
N LEU A 191 15.49 -7.84 20.00
CA LEU A 191 16.05 -6.87 19.06
C LEU A 191 15.45 -5.46 19.24
N GLY A 192 14.32 -5.33 19.94
CA GLY A 192 13.69 -4.04 20.20
C GLY A 192 13.43 -3.25 18.91
N PRO A 193 13.83 -1.96 18.83
CA PRO A 193 13.72 -1.13 17.63
C PRO A 193 14.54 -1.60 16.41
N LEU A 194 15.57 -2.44 16.59
CA LEU A 194 16.44 -2.87 15.49
C LEU A 194 15.67 -3.60 14.36
N ARG A 195 14.52 -4.19 14.70
CA ARG A 195 13.61 -4.88 13.76
C ARG A 195 13.15 -4.01 12.59
N TRP A 196 12.99 -2.71 12.80
CA TRP A 196 12.61 -1.75 11.75
C TRP A 196 13.69 -0.69 11.50
N TRP A 197 14.55 -0.39 12.48
CA TRP A 197 15.59 0.63 12.32
C TRP A 197 16.69 0.21 11.33
N ILE A 198 17.12 -1.05 11.36
CA ILE A 198 18.09 -1.59 10.41
C ILE A 198 17.55 -1.53 8.96
N PRO A 199 16.37 -2.11 8.64
CA PRO A 199 15.86 -2.05 7.27
C PRO A 199 15.56 -0.62 6.82
N TRP A 200 15.04 0.23 7.72
CA TRP A 200 14.85 1.66 7.41
C TRP A 200 16.16 2.36 7.06
N THR A 201 17.21 2.17 7.86
CA THR A 201 18.52 2.78 7.60
C THR A 201 19.11 2.33 6.27
N PHE A 202 18.98 1.03 5.94
CA PHE A 202 19.38 0.51 4.64
C PHE A 202 18.56 1.14 3.51
N GLN A 203 17.24 1.24 3.66
CA GLN A 203 16.33 1.86 2.71
C GLN A 203 16.69 3.34 2.47
N SER A 204 16.93 4.13 3.54
CA SER A 204 17.37 5.53 3.42
C SER A 204 18.69 5.68 2.68
N LEU A 205 19.68 4.84 2.99
CA LEU A 205 20.98 4.87 2.33
C LEU A 205 20.85 4.53 0.84
N ALA A 206 20.11 3.46 0.51
CA ALA A 206 19.88 3.05 -0.87
C ALA A 206 19.09 4.10 -1.66
N ALA A 207 18.08 4.73 -1.05
CA ALA A 207 17.31 5.81 -1.66
C ALA A 207 18.17 7.08 -1.89
N THR A 208 19.08 7.39 -0.96
CA THR A 208 20.03 8.50 -1.12
C THR A 208 20.96 8.26 -2.30
N ILE A 209 21.56 7.06 -2.38
CA ILE A 209 22.40 6.64 -3.51
C ILE A 209 21.58 6.65 -4.81
N GLY A 210 20.35 6.14 -4.78
CA GLY A 210 19.46 6.12 -5.93
C GLY A 210 19.20 7.54 -6.46
N THR A 211 18.86 8.47 -5.57
CA THR A 211 18.62 9.87 -5.90
C THR A 211 19.87 10.52 -6.52
N TRP A 212 21.07 10.25 -5.98
CA TRP A 212 22.33 10.74 -6.56
C TRP A 212 22.61 10.18 -7.96
N LEU A 213 22.17 8.95 -8.23
CA LEU A 213 22.23 8.32 -9.55
C LEU A 213 21.08 8.72 -10.48
N GLY A 214 20.21 9.64 -10.05
CA GLY A 214 19.11 10.19 -10.86
C GLY A 214 17.80 9.41 -10.79
N TYR A 215 17.70 8.39 -9.93
CA TYR A 215 16.41 7.75 -9.66
C TYR A 215 15.45 8.72 -8.97
N LYS A 216 14.16 8.58 -9.27
CA LYS A 216 13.09 9.41 -8.69
C LYS A 216 12.08 8.53 -7.98
N ALA A 217 11.46 9.06 -6.94
CA ALA A 217 10.41 8.36 -6.20
C ALA A 217 9.17 8.08 -7.07
N LEU A 218 8.83 9.00 -7.98
CA LEU A 218 7.81 8.79 -9.01
C LEU A 218 8.47 8.38 -10.33
N ILE A 219 7.78 7.53 -11.09
CA ILE A 219 8.23 7.08 -12.41
C ILE A 219 7.16 7.49 -13.43
N GLU A 220 7.58 8.25 -14.45
CA GLU A 220 6.73 8.85 -15.48
C GLU A 220 5.70 7.88 -16.08
N ARG A 221 6.09 6.64 -16.36
CA ARG A 221 5.20 5.62 -16.95
C ARG A 221 3.97 5.27 -16.10
N TYR A 222 4.00 5.53 -14.79
CA TYR A 222 2.91 5.16 -13.86
C TYR A 222 2.05 6.36 -13.44
N VAL A 223 2.40 7.56 -13.91
CA VAL A 223 1.65 8.79 -13.66
C VAL A 223 1.17 9.35 -14.99
N SER A 224 0.10 10.15 -15.00
CA SER A 224 -0.29 10.83 -16.24
C SER A 224 0.75 11.90 -16.62
N ALA A 225 0.79 12.28 -17.90
CA ALA A 225 1.70 13.33 -18.37
C ALA A 225 1.47 14.67 -17.63
N GLU A 226 0.22 15.03 -17.36
CA GLU A 226 -0.15 16.25 -16.60
C GLU A 226 0.38 16.21 -15.16
N GLU A 227 0.23 15.07 -14.48
CA GLU A 227 0.72 14.90 -13.10
C GLU A 227 2.25 14.86 -13.04
N TRP A 228 2.87 14.22 -14.03
CA TRP A 228 4.32 14.22 -14.17
C TRP A 228 4.87 15.62 -14.38
N ASP A 229 4.22 16.41 -15.24
CA ASP A 229 4.62 17.79 -15.49
C ASP A 229 4.49 18.62 -14.21
N SER A 230 3.38 18.52 -13.49
CA SER A 230 3.21 19.19 -12.18
C SER A 230 4.33 18.81 -11.19
N TYR A 231 4.62 17.52 -11.06
CA TYR A 231 5.69 17.03 -10.20
C TYR A 231 7.08 17.52 -10.65
N ALA A 232 7.40 17.42 -11.94
CA ALA A 232 8.69 17.81 -12.48
C ALA A 232 8.96 19.32 -12.36
N HIS A 233 7.91 20.15 -12.47
CA HIS A 233 8.01 21.61 -12.33
C HIS A 233 8.16 22.02 -10.85
N SER A 234 7.45 21.38 -9.91
CA SER A 234 7.59 21.68 -8.47
C SER A 234 8.99 21.41 -7.90
N LYS A 235 9.80 20.57 -8.55
CA LYS A 235 11.19 20.30 -8.18
C LYS A 235 12.21 21.26 -8.81
N ARG A 236 11.79 22.12 -9.75
CA ARG A 236 12.63 23.11 -10.45
C ARG A 236 12.50 24.53 -9.89
N SER A 237 11.47 24.79 -9.09
CA SER A 237 11.26 26.04 -8.33
C SER A 237 11.90 25.97 -6.95
#